data_AF-A0A7Y5VAZ7-F1
#
_entry.id   AF-A0A7Y5VAZ7-F1
#
_cell.length_a   1.000
_cell.length_b   1.000
_cell.length_c   1.000
_cell.angle_alpha   90.00
_cell.angle_beta   90.00
_cell.angle_gamma   90.00
#
_symmetry.space_group_name_H-M   'P 1'
#
loop_
_entity.id
_entity.type
_entity.pdbx_description
1 polymer ?
#
loop_
_entity_poly.entity_id
_entity_poly.type
_entity_poly.pdbx_seq_one_letter_code
_entity_poly.pdbx_strand_id
1 'polypeptide(L)'
;MLTRMAARRRVPDGEQAALIAEHLEDTLIPILRGLRREPSPLGAYLAAGFRRRLVSVWRAREREAVRRRSLEIVASGPLADDRHTNGADRERVVAEGLSEYTLHSARPPDTGESLELRTHDPVRDARLGLAHALGGLMTPEERLIMGQVAERYPQREIAAAFGVGASGMRMRILRLRERMAEEAARYINALPNEDGILLARFLATPRGHRTTAANGLPTRNAGHRDQGDERV
;
A
#
# COMPACT_ATOMS: atom_id res chain seq x y z
N MET A 1 26.64 12.45 6.77
CA MET A 1 26.23 11.01 6.77
C MET A 1 25.08 10.73 5.82
N LEU A 2 23.94 11.44 5.93
CA LEU A 2 22.75 11.21 5.09
C LEU A 2 23.03 11.45 3.59
N THR A 3 23.80 12.48 3.24
CA THR A 3 24.27 12.75 1.86
C THR A 3 24.98 11.54 1.25
N ARG A 4 25.91 10.93 2.00
CA ARG A 4 26.61 9.71 1.57
C ARG A 4 25.65 8.53 1.38
N MET A 5 24.57 8.44 2.17
CA MET A 5 23.55 7.39 2.02
C MET A 5 22.68 7.61 0.77
N ALA A 6 22.33 8.86 0.46
CA ALA A 6 21.58 9.21 -0.74
C ALA A 6 22.41 8.98 -2.01
N ALA A 7 23.68 9.40 -2.01
CA ALA A 7 24.62 9.16 -3.10
C ALA A 7 24.84 7.66 -3.37
N ARG A 8 24.97 6.83 -2.32
CA ARG A 8 25.06 5.36 -2.47
C ARG A 8 23.83 4.73 -3.13
N ARG A 9 22.68 5.41 -3.10
CA ARG A 9 21.44 4.99 -3.75
C ARG A 9 21.20 5.67 -5.09
N ARG A 10 22.23 6.35 -5.64
CA ARG A 10 22.19 7.06 -6.93
C ARG A 10 21.05 8.07 -7.03
N VAL A 11 20.70 8.71 -5.91
CA VAL A 11 19.76 9.83 -5.92
C VAL A 11 20.44 11.02 -6.60
N PRO A 12 19.85 11.65 -7.63
CA PRO A 12 20.38 12.87 -8.26
C PRO A 12 20.69 13.96 -7.24
N ASP A 13 21.83 14.64 -7.39
CA ASP A 13 22.32 15.61 -6.39
C ASP A 13 21.30 16.72 -6.08
N GLY A 14 20.57 17.20 -7.09
CA GLY A 14 19.50 18.20 -6.91
C GLY A 14 18.35 17.73 -6.02
N GLU A 15 18.10 16.42 -5.93
CA GLU A 15 17.04 15.85 -5.10
C GLU A 15 17.54 15.39 -3.73
N GLN A 16 18.86 15.18 -3.57
CA GLN A 16 19.45 14.76 -2.30
C GLN A 16 19.20 15.79 -1.21
N ALA A 17 19.41 17.08 -1.51
CA ALA A 17 19.23 18.15 -0.54
C ALA A 17 17.77 18.25 -0.08
N ALA A 18 16.82 18.18 -1.01
CA ALA A 18 15.39 18.20 -0.71
C ALA A 18 14.97 17.02 0.19
N LEU A 19 15.35 15.79 -0.18
CA LEU A 19 15.00 14.59 0.59
C LEU A 19 15.59 14.60 2.00
N ILE A 20 16.81 15.12 2.15
CA ILE A 20 17.46 15.25 3.45
C ILE A 20 16.73 16.31 4.27
N ALA A 21 16.44 17.48 3.70
CA ALA A 21 15.72 18.56 4.38
C ALA A 21 14.35 18.09 4.88
N GLU A 22 13.52 17.52 4.02
CA GLU A 22 12.20 17.01 4.41
C GLU A 22 12.30 15.93 5.51
N HIS A 23 13.27 15.02 5.40
CA HIS A 23 13.44 13.98 6.43
C HIS A 23 13.83 14.58 7.77
N LEU A 24 14.73 15.56 7.77
CA LEU A 24 15.13 16.25 9.00
C LEU A 24 13.98 17.06 9.57
N GLU A 25 13.18 17.73 8.75
CA GLU A 25 11.98 18.44 9.20
C GLU A 25 10.98 17.48 9.86
N ASP A 26 10.64 16.38 9.19
CA ASP A 26 9.67 15.39 9.69
C ASP A 26 10.13 14.70 11.00
N THR A 27 11.43 14.57 11.19
CA THR A 27 11.99 13.85 12.35
C THR A 27 12.43 14.76 13.49
N LEU A 28 13.07 15.88 13.19
CA LEU A 28 13.61 16.80 14.20
C LEU A 28 12.57 17.78 14.72
N ILE A 29 11.64 18.29 13.89
CA ILE A 29 10.64 19.27 14.36
C ILE A 29 9.83 18.72 15.56
N PRO A 30 9.34 17.47 15.56
CA PRO A 30 8.63 16.93 16.71
C PRO A 30 9.52 16.76 17.96
N ILE A 31 10.80 16.43 17.78
CA ILE A 31 11.75 16.25 18.89
C ILE A 31 12.07 17.62 19.52
N LEU A 32 12.39 18.61 18.68
CA LEU A 32 12.71 19.98 19.11
C LEU A 32 11.51 20.67 19.77
N ARG A 33 10.28 20.31 19.38
CA ARG A 33 9.04 20.78 20.02
C ARG A 33 8.66 20.01 21.29
N GLY A 34 9.47 19.05 21.72
CA GLY A 34 9.19 18.21 22.90
C GLY A 34 8.00 17.26 22.72
N LEU A 35 7.48 17.09 21.49
CA LEU A 35 6.36 16.19 21.19
C LEU A 35 6.80 14.72 21.16
N ARG A 36 8.10 14.46 21.07
CA ARG A 36 8.70 13.12 21.12
C ARG A 36 9.95 13.13 21.99
N ARG A 37 10.16 12.04 22.72
CA ARG A 37 11.40 11.81 23.47
C ARG A 37 12.57 11.65 22.48
N GLU A 38 13.67 12.34 22.76
CA GLU A 38 14.87 12.26 21.93
C GLU A 38 15.44 10.82 21.95
N PRO A 39 15.58 10.16 20.79
CA PRO A 39 16.16 8.83 20.73
C PRO A 39 17.68 8.92 20.88
N SER A 40 18.25 8.04 21.71
CA SER A 40 19.70 7.89 21.86
C SER A 40 20.17 6.55 21.29
N PRO A 41 21.14 6.51 20.34
CA PRO A 41 21.81 7.66 19.74
C PRO A 41 21.05 8.28 18.55
N LEU A 42 20.89 9.61 18.54
CA LEU A 42 20.12 10.36 17.54
C LEU A 42 20.60 10.10 16.11
N GLY A 43 21.92 10.05 15.89
CA GLY A 43 22.50 9.82 14.58
C GLY A 43 22.07 8.47 13.96
N ALA A 44 22.03 7.40 14.75
CA ALA A 44 21.60 6.09 14.28
C ALA A 44 20.10 6.06 13.98
N TYR A 45 19.30 6.76 14.78
CA TYR A 45 17.87 6.90 14.56
C TYR A 45 17.57 7.63 13.24
N LEU A 46 18.20 8.78 13.01
CA LEU A 46 18.06 9.55 11.78
C LEU A 46 18.49 8.73 10.56
N ALA A 47 19.59 8.00 10.67
CA ALA A 47 20.08 7.10 9.63
C ALA A 47 19.07 6.00 9.27
N ALA A 48 18.51 5.34 10.28
CA ALA A 48 17.56 4.25 10.09
C ALA A 48 16.25 4.76 9.48
N GLY A 49 15.75 5.92 9.94
CA GLY A 49 14.60 6.59 9.37
C GLY A 49 14.84 6.98 7.90
N PHE A 50 15.98 7.61 7.62
CA PHE A 50 16.31 8.05 6.26
C PHE A 50 16.49 6.88 5.31
N ARG A 51 17.09 5.76 5.76
CA ARG A 51 17.21 4.53 4.97
C ARG A 51 15.84 4.00 4.54
N ARG A 52 14.86 3.99 5.45
CA ARG A 52 13.48 3.58 5.13
C ARG A 52 12.83 4.53 4.13
N ARG A 53 13.03 5.84 4.28
CA ARG A 53 12.53 6.85 3.32
C ARG A 53 13.14 6.65 1.94
N LEU A 54 14.47 6.46 1.84
CA LEU A 54 15.14 6.20 0.57
C LEU A 54 14.60 4.95 -0.14
N VAL A 55 14.31 3.87 0.60
CA VAL A 55 13.68 2.67 0.02
C VAL A 55 12.27 2.98 -0.49
N SER A 56 11.49 3.78 0.25
CA SER A 56 10.15 4.19 -0.17
C SER A 56 10.17 5.04 -1.44
N VAL A 57 11.06 6.03 -1.50
CA VAL A 57 11.23 6.91 -2.67
C VAL A 57 11.74 6.13 -3.88
N TRP A 58 12.70 5.23 -3.69
CA TRP A 58 13.18 4.34 -4.75
C TRP A 58 12.04 3.47 -5.30
N ARG A 59 11.25 2.82 -4.44
CA ARG A 59 10.08 2.04 -4.87
C ARG A 59 9.00 2.88 -5.54
N ALA A 60 8.82 4.13 -5.13
CA ALA A 60 7.90 5.05 -5.80
C ALA A 60 8.39 5.39 -7.22
N ARG A 61 9.71 5.61 -7.40
CA ARG A 61 10.31 5.87 -8.72
C ARG A 61 10.30 4.65 -9.63
N GLU A 62 10.55 3.47 -9.09
CA GLU A 62 10.46 2.22 -9.84
C GLU A 62 9.03 2.05 -10.40
N ARG A 63 8.01 2.26 -9.55
CA ARG A 63 6.60 2.25 -9.96
C ARG A 63 6.27 3.33 -10.97
N GLU A 64 6.83 4.53 -10.81
CA GLU A 64 6.65 5.63 -11.75
C GLU A 64 7.26 5.34 -13.12
N ALA A 65 8.44 4.73 -13.16
CA ALA A 65 9.10 4.32 -14.39
C ALA A 65 8.33 3.21 -15.10
N VAL A 66 7.81 2.23 -14.35
CA VAL A 66 6.91 1.19 -14.88
C VAL A 66 5.65 1.83 -15.44
N ARG A 67 4.98 2.72 -14.69
CA ARG A 67 3.78 3.42 -15.14
C ARG A 67 4.02 4.28 -16.37
N ARG A 68 5.15 4.97 -16.47
CA ARG A 68 5.47 5.78 -17.65
C ARG A 68 5.60 4.89 -18.90
N ARG A 69 6.23 3.72 -18.77
CA ARG A 69 6.28 2.72 -19.84
C ARG A 69 4.90 2.17 -20.18
N SER A 70 4.06 1.86 -19.20
CA SER A 70 2.69 1.39 -19.43
C SER A 70 1.81 2.47 -20.09
N LEU A 71 1.98 3.74 -19.73
CA LEU A 71 1.29 4.87 -20.36
C LEU A 71 1.79 5.14 -21.78
N GLU A 72 3.08 4.96 -22.07
CA GLU A 72 3.62 5.01 -23.44
C GLU A 72 3.02 3.89 -24.32
N ILE A 73 2.82 2.69 -23.77
CA ILE A 73 2.16 1.57 -24.46
C ILE A 73 0.69 1.89 -24.75
N VAL A 74 -0.03 2.50 -23.80
CA VAL A 74 -1.44 2.91 -23.98
C VAL A 74 -1.60 4.10 -24.92
N ALA A 75 -0.68 5.06 -24.90
CA ALA A 75 -0.69 6.23 -25.79
C ALA A 75 -0.33 5.86 -27.24
N SER A 76 0.45 4.79 -27.43
CA SER A 76 0.76 4.20 -28.73
C SER A 76 -0.33 3.23 -29.22
N GLY A 77 -1.57 3.41 -28.75
CA GLY A 77 -2.66 2.46 -28.95
C GLY A 77 -2.82 1.98 -30.41
N PRO A 78 -3.31 0.73 -30.62
CA PRO A 78 -3.49 0.19 -31.96
C PRO A 78 -4.42 1.10 -32.76
N LEU A 79 -4.05 1.36 -34.02
CA LEU A 79 -4.93 2.01 -34.99
C LEU A 79 -6.30 1.31 -34.97
N ALA A 80 -7.36 2.10 -35.13
CA ALA A 80 -8.76 1.74 -34.91
C ALA A 80 -9.34 0.59 -35.76
N ASP A 81 -8.51 -0.20 -36.46
CA ASP A 81 -8.93 -1.31 -37.31
C ASP A 81 -8.80 -2.71 -36.66
N ASP A 82 -8.09 -2.84 -35.54
CA ASP A 82 -7.93 -4.15 -34.89
C ASP A 82 -9.09 -4.48 -33.94
N ARG A 83 -10.23 -4.88 -34.51
CA ARG A 83 -11.41 -5.40 -33.79
C ARG A 83 -11.19 -6.73 -33.04
N HIS A 84 -9.94 -7.17 -32.85
CA HIS A 84 -9.60 -8.48 -32.28
C HIS A 84 -8.60 -8.43 -31.11
N THR A 85 -8.34 -7.26 -30.51
CA THR A 85 -7.57 -7.20 -29.26
C THR A 85 -8.43 -7.67 -28.08
N ASN A 86 -8.35 -8.98 -27.86
CA ASN A 86 -8.91 -9.72 -26.74
C ASN A 86 -8.57 -9.07 -25.39
N GLY A 87 -9.43 -9.26 -24.38
CA GLY A 87 -9.34 -8.67 -23.04
C GLY A 87 -8.05 -8.89 -22.23
N ALA A 88 -7.05 -9.57 -22.80
CA ALA A 88 -5.72 -9.78 -22.22
C ALA A 88 -4.92 -8.47 -22.01
N ASP A 89 -5.08 -7.47 -22.88
CA ASP A 89 -4.39 -6.18 -22.70
C ASP A 89 -5.02 -5.33 -21.59
N ARG A 90 -6.33 -5.49 -21.34
CA ARG A 90 -6.98 -4.88 -20.16
C ARG A 90 -6.59 -5.58 -18.86
N GLU A 91 -6.40 -6.90 -18.88
CA GLU A 91 -5.88 -7.65 -17.72
C GLU A 91 -4.44 -7.26 -17.37
N ARG A 92 -3.58 -6.95 -18.36
CA ARG A 92 -2.21 -6.47 -18.12
C ARG A 92 -2.17 -5.15 -17.37
N VAL A 93 -2.99 -4.17 -17.78
CA VAL A 93 -3.07 -2.86 -17.12
C VAL A 93 -3.56 -2.98 -15.67
N VAL A 94 -4.45 -3.94 -15.38
CA VAL A 94 -4.93 -4.22 -14.02
C VAL A 94 -3.90 -4.99 -13.18
N ALA A 95 -3.14 -5.91 -13.79
CA ALA A 95 -2.07 -6.65 -13.11
C ALA A 95 -0.88 -5.76 -12.71
N GLU A 96 -0.56 -4.74 -13.51
CA GLU A 96 0.56 -3.82 -13.28
C GLU A 96 0.33 -2.81 -12.15
N GLY A 97 -0.93 -2.57 -11.76
CA GLY A 97 -1.32 -1.72 -10.63
C GLY A 97 -1.46 -2.45 -9.29
N LEU A 98 -1.24 -3.76 -9.25
CA LEU A 98 -1.31 -4.55 -8.02
C LEU A 98 0.09 -4.71 -7.41
N SER A 99 0.23 -4.37 -6.14
CA SER A 99 1.44 -4.65 -5.36
C SER A 99 1.89 -6.11 -5.54
N GLU A 100 3.19 -6.36 -5.62
CA GLU A 100 3.80 -7.69 -5.60
C GLU A 100 3.27 -8.57 -4.45
N TYR A 101 2.88 -7.94 -3.33
CA TYR A 101 2.19 -8.61 -2.23
C TYR A 101 0.78 -9.10 -2.59
N THR A 102 -0.01 -8.31 -3.33
CA THR A 102 -1.32 -8.74 -3.85
C THR A 102 -1.18 -9.91 -4.80
N LEU A 103 -0.15 -9.92 -5.65
CA LEU A 103 0.18 -11.05 -6.53
C LEU A 103 0.58 -12.30 -5.72
N HIS A 104 1.39 -12.15 -4.68
CA HIS A 104 1.77 -13.26 -3.80
C HIS A 104 0.62 -13.77 -2.92
N SER A 105 -0.25 -12.89 -2.44
CA SER A 105 -1.42 -13.27 -1.63
C SER A 105 -2.57 -13.86 -2.45
N ALA A 106 -2.57 -13.62 -3.77
CA ALA A 106 -3.49 -14.25 -4.71
C ALA A 106 -2.96 -15.58 -5.29
N ARG A 107 -1.69 -15.93 -4.98
CA ARG A 107 -1.11 -17.21 -5.37
C ARG A 107 -1.56 -18.27 -4.37
N PRO A 108 -2.42 -19.24 -4.75
CA PRO A 108 -2.76 -20.33 -3.85
C PRO A 108 -1.50 -21.14 -3.52
N PRO A 109 -1.46 -21.82 -2.36
CA PRO A 109 -0.36 -22.71 -2.00
C PRO A 109 -0.16 -23.73 -3.13
N ASP A 110 1.10 -23.97 -3.47
CA ASP A 110 1.56 -24.83 -4.57
C ASP A 110 1.33 -26.31 -4.21
N THR A 111 0.09 -26.69 -3.94
CA THR A 111 -0.37 -28.08 -3.93
C THR A 111 -0.75 -28.39 -5.36
N GLY A 112 0.00 -29.29 -6.00
CA GLY A 112 -0.06 -29.60 -7.44
C GLY A 112 -1.37 -30.23 -7.91
N GLU A 113 -2.48 -29.52 -7.76
CA GLU A 113 -3.78 -29.86 -8.31
C GLU A 113 -4.04 -29.07 -9.60
N SER A 114 -4.44 -29.81 -10.62
CA SER A 114 -4.59 -29.42 -12.02
C SER A 114 -5.32 -28.10 -12.27
N LEU A 115 -4.86 -27.40 -13.31
CA LEU A 115 -5.32 -26.11 -13.82
C LEU A 115 -6.84 -26.03 -14.13
N GLU A 116 -7.55 -27.15 -14.19
CA GLU A 116 -8.95 -27.26 -14.62
C GLU A 116 -9.97 -27.24 -13.46
N LEU A 117 -9.52 -27.32 -12.20
CA LEU A 117 -10.33 -27.07 -11.00
C LEU A 117 -10.21 -25.63 -10.48
N ARG A 118 -9.90 -24.66 -11.35
CA ARG A 118 -9.98 -23.21 -11.06
C ARG A 118 -11.42 -22.69 -11.04
N THR A 119 -12.34 -23.56 -10.66
CA THR A 119 -13.76 -23.35 -10.39
C THR A 119 -13.96 -22.27 -9.34
N HIS A 120 -14.75 -21.25 -9.66
CA HIS A 120 -15.50 -20.36 -8.76
C HIS A 120 -14.99 -20.30 -7.32
N ASP A 121 -14.07 -19.37 -7.05
CA ASP A 121 -13.84 -18.89 -5.69
C ASP A 121 -14.91 -17.81 -5.43
N PRO A 122 -15.95 -18.10 -4.64
CA PRO A 122 -17.06 -17.15 -4.42
C PRO A 122 -16.58 -15.84 -3.81
N VAL A 123 -15.49 -15.87 -3.02
CA VAL A 123 -14.89 -14.65 -2.46
C VAL A 123 -14.18 -13.84 -3.55
N ARG A 124 -13.51 -14.50 -4.49
CA ARG A 124 -12.89 -13.83 -5.65
C ARG A 124 -13.96 -13.19 -6.53
N ASP A 125 -15.04 -13.91 -6.83
CA ASP A 125 -16.13 -13.43 -7.69
C ASP A 125 -16.88 -12.27 -7.02
N ALA A 126 -17.18 -12.38 -5.72
CA ALA A 126 -17.76 -11.30 -4.94
C ALA A 126 -16.85 -10.06 -4.88
N ARG A 127 -15.52 -10.24 -4.78
CA ARG A 127 -14.54 -9.13 -4.83
C ARG A 127 -14.48 -8.46 -6.20
N LEU A 128 -14.49 -9.24 -7.27
CA LEU A 128 -14.49 -8.70 -8.63
C LEU A 128 -15.78 -7.93 -8.89
N GLY A 129 -16.93 -8.48 -8.52
CA GLY A 129 -18.21 -7.79 -8.61
C GLY A 129 -18.26 -6.50 -7.80
N LEU A 130 -17.72 -6.49 -6.56
CA LEU A 130 -17.58 -5.26 -5.77
C LEU A 130 -16.67 -4.24 -6.46
N ALA A 131 -15.52 -4.68 -7.02
CA ALA A 131 -14.61 -3.77 -7.73
C ALA A 131 -15.28 -3.16 -8.97
N HIS A 132 -16.07 -3.93 -9.71
CA HIS A 132 -16.87 -3.44 -10.83
C HIS A 132 -17.95 -2.44 -10.39
N ALA A 133 -18.69 -2.75 -9.32
CA ALA A 133 -19.71 -1.85 -8.77
C ALA A 133 -19.11 -0.51 -8.34
N LEU A 134 -18.00 -0.54 -7.59
CA LEU A 134 -17.28 0.67 -7.18
C LEU A 134 -16.68 1.43 -8.37
N GLY A 135 -16.15 0.72 -9.37
CA GLY A 135 -15.60 1.30 -10.58
C GLY A 135 -16.65 2.04 -11.44
N GLY A 136 -17.88 1.54 -11.45
CA GLY A 136 -19.02 2.12 -12.15
C GLY A 136 -19.57 3.40 -11.50
N LEU A 137 -19.40 3.57 -10.19
CA LEU A 137 -19.82 4.78 -9.48
C LEU A 137 -18.92 5.99 -9.70
N MET A 138 -17.67 5.75 -10.05
CA MET A 138 -16.66 6.80 -10.14
C MET A 138 -16.62 7.38 -11.54
N THR A 139 -16.54 8.71 -11.62
CA THR A 139 -16.18 9.36 -12.88
C THR A 139 -14.75 8.97 -13.29
N PRO A 140 -14.37 9.11 -14.58
CA PRO A 140 -13.00 8.84 -15.02
C PRO A 140 -11.95 9.59 -14.19
N GLU A 141 -12.24 10.85 -13.84
CA GLU A 141 -11.36 11.67 -13.01
C GLU A 141 -11.24 11.14 -11.58
N GLU A 142 -12.35 10.74 -10.96
CA GLU A 142 -12.35 10.17 -9.61
C GLU A 142 -11.59 8.85 -9.52
N ARG A 143 -11.64 8.03 -10.58
CA ARG A 143 -10.81 6.81 -10.70
C ARG A 143 -9.32 7.14 -10.68
N LEU A 144 -8.91 8.21 -11.36
CA LEU A 144 -7.51 8.66 -11.34
C LEU A 144 -7.09 9.13 -9.95
N ILE A 145 -7.95 9.90 -9.25
CA ILE A 145 -7.70 10.34 -7.87
C ILE A 145 -7.53 9.11 -6.95
N MET A 146 -8.43 8.13 -7.03
CA MET A 146 -8.34 6.93 -6.19
C MET A 146 -7.14 6.05 -6.52
N GLY A 147 -6.72 6.00 -7.78
CA GLY A 147 -5.47 5.38 -8.17
C GLY A 147 -4.27 6.02 -7.45
N GLN A 148 -4.20 7.36 -7.46
CA GLN A 148 -3.12 8.08 -6.75
C GLN A 148 -3.18 7.88 -5.23
N VAL A 149 -4.39 7.83 -4.63
CA VAL A 149 -4.57 7.53 -3.21
C VAL A 149 -4.13 6.11 -2.87
N ALA A 150 -4.47 5.12 -3.70
CA ALA A 150 -4.06 3.72 -3.51
C ALA A 150 -2.53 3.57 -3.55
N GLU A 151 -1.87 4.36 -4.41
CA GLU A 151 -0.41 4.43 -4.50
C GLU A 151 0.27 5.24 -3.38
N ARG A 152 -0.54 5.83 -2.48
CA ARG A 152 -0.11 6.65 -1.33
C ARG A 152 0.59 7.96 -1.73
N TYR A 153 0.16 8.57 -2.83
CA TYR A 153 0.65 9.90 -3.19
C TYR A 153 0.27 10.93 -2.10
N PRO A 154 1.17 11.88 -1.77
CA PRO A 154 0.83 12.99 -0.91
C PRO A 154 -0.34 13.79 -1.48
N GLN A 155 -1.31 14.13 -0.64
CA GLN A 155 -2.53 14.81 -1.09
C GLN A 155 -2.28 16.14 -1.80
N ARG A 156 -1.17 16.82 -1.48
CA ARG A 156 -0.74 18.06 -2.15
C ARG A 156 -0.32 17.82 -3.60
N GLU A 157 0.35 16.70 -3.88
CA GLU A 157 0.76 16.31 -5.23
C GLU A 157 -0.45 15.91 -6.06
N ILE A 158 -1.38 15.16 -5.46
CA ILE A 158 -2.68 14.87 -6.08
C ILE A 158 -3.38 16.20 -6.41
N ALA A 159 -3.51 17.12 -5.46
CA ALA A 159 -4.17 18.41 -5.70
C ALA A 159 -3.52 19.21 -6.86
N ALA A 160 -2.19 19.25 -6.90
CA ALA A 160 -1.43 19.92 -7.96
C ALA A 160 -1.68 19.29 -9.34
N ALA A 161 -1.73 17.96 -9.44
CA ALA A 161 -1.98 17.25 -10.69
C ALA A 161 -3.36 17.55 -11.30
N PHE A 162 -4.33 17.92 -10.48
CA PHE A 162 -5.70 18.25 -10.91
C PHE A 162 -6.00 19.75 -10.91
N GLY A 163 -5.01 20.61 -10.64
CA GLY A 163 -5.19 22.07 -10.65
C GLY A 163 -6.13 22.59 -9.57
N VAL A 164 -6.25 21.89 -8.44
CA VAL A 164 -7.14 22.28 -7.32
C VAL A 164 -6.37 22.54 -6.03
N GLY A 165 -6.97 23.29 -5.11
CA GLY A 165 -6.40 23.48 -3.78
C GLY A 165 -6.37 22.19 -2.94
N ALA A 166 -5.37 22.05 -2.06
CA ALA A 166 -5.21 20.87 -1.20
C ALA A 166 -6.45 20.57 -0.34
N SER A 167 -7.10 21.60 0.23
CA SER A 167 -8.34 21.44 1.00
C SER A 167 -9.51 20.94 0.14
N GLY A 168 -9.62 21.42 -1.09
CA GLY A 168 -10.62 20.94 -2.06
C GLY A 168 -10.42 19.47 -2.40
N MET A 169 -9.18 19.08 -2.71
CA MET A 169 -8.82 17.68 -2.94
C MET A 169 -9.10 16.81 -1.69
N ARG A 170 -8.87 17.33 -0.49
CA ARG A 170 -9.21 16.62 0.77
C ARG A 170 -10.69 16.26 0.81
N MET A 171 -11.54 17.26 0.61
CA MET A 171 -12.98 17.09 0.69
C MET A 171 -13.49 16.17 -0.42
N ARG A 172 -12.90 16.27 -1.61
CA ARG A 172 -13.21 15.38 -2.74
C ARG A 172 -12.89 13.93 -2.41
N ILE A 173 -11.70 13.64 -1.88
CA ILE A 173 -11.30 12.29 -1.45
C ILE A 173 -12.21 11.79 -0.33
N LEU A 174 -12.52 12.61 0.67
CA LEU A 174 -13.40 12.20 1.78
C LEU A 174 -14.81 11.83 1.30
N ARG A 175 -15.43 12.69 0.47
CA ARG A 175 -16.75 12.41 -0.12
C ARG A 175 -16.72 11.15 -0.97
N LEU A 176 -15.67 10.96 -1.77
CA LEU A 176 -15.53 9.77 -2.59
C LEU A 176 -15.42 8.50 -1.73
N ARG A 177 -14.64 8.53 -0.66
CA ARG A 177 -14.52 7.42 0.30
C ARG A 177 -15.86 7.09 0.97
N GLU A 178 -16.62 8.11 1.35
CA GLU A 178 -17.95 7.95 1.95
C GLU A 178 -18.92 7.25 0.98
N ARG A 179 -19.06 7.78 -0.24
CA ARG A 179 -19.90 7.14 -1.28
C ARG A 179 -19.47 5.70 -1.59
N MET A 180 -18.17 5.43 -1.65
CA MET A 180 -17.65 4.09 -1.87
C MET A 180 -17.97 3.14 -0.70
N ALA A 181 -17.92 3.64 0.54
CA ALA A 181 -18.28 2.85 1.71
C ALA A 181 -19.78 2.50 1.72
N GLU A 182 -20.64 3.46 1.37
CA GLU A 182 -22.08 3.24 1.24
C GLU A 182 -22.40 2.21 0.16
N GLU A 183 -21.77 2.29 -1.00
CA GLU A 183 -21.97 1.29 -2.06
C GLU A 183 -21.43 -0.08 -1.67
N ALA A 184 -20.25 -0.13 -1.03
CA ALA A 184 -19.71 -1.40 -0.56
C ALA A 184 -20.66 -2.06 0.44
N ALA A 185 -21.25 -1.28 1.35
CA ALA A 185 -22.27 -1.77 2.28
C ALA A 185 -23.54 -2.26 1.54
N ARG A 186 -24.04 -1.48 0.57
CA ARG A 186 -25.20 -1.88 -0.25
C ARG A 186 -24.93 -3.18 -1.01
N TYR A 187 -23.75 -3.31 -1.62
CA TYR A 187 -23.34 -4.50 -2.35
C TYR A 187 -23.23 -5.73 -1.45
N ILE A 188 -22.58 -5.59 -0.28
CA ILE A 188 -22.47 -6.68 0.71
C ILE A 188 -23.84 -7.17 1.18
N ASN A 189 -24.77 -6.25 1.42
CA ASN A 189 -26.13 -6.59 1.85
C ASN A 189 -26.98 -7.22 0.74
N ALA A 190 -26.59 -7.07 -0.53
CA ALA A 190 -27.26 -7.67 -1.68
C ALA A 190 -26.73 -9.08 -2.01
N LEU A 191 -25.58 -9.47 -1.46
CA LEU A 191 -25.01 -10.81 -1.64
C LEU A 191 -25.72 -11.85 -0.76
N PRO A 192 -25.61 -13.14 -1.10
CA PRO A 192 -25.92 -14.22 -0.17
C PRO A 192 -25.19 -14.03 1.17
N ASN A 193 -25.85 -14.35 2.28
CA ASN A 193 -25.35 -14.05 3.64
C ASN A 193 -23.91 -14.56 3.88
N GLU A 194 -23.57 -15.73 3.37
CA GLU A 194 -22.23 -16.32 3.53
C GLU A 194 -21.15 -15.49 2.82
N ASP A 195 -21.38 -15.12 1.57
CA ASP A 195 -20.47 -14.29 0.76
C ASP A 195 -20.35 -12.87 1.32
N GLY A 196 -21.48 -12.30 1.76
CA GLY A 196 -21.53 -10.99 2.40
C GLY A 196 -20.71 -10.94 3.69
N ILE A 197 -20.83 -11.96 4.55
CA ILE A 197 -20.04 -12.07 5.79
C ILE A 197 -18.54 -12.20 5.49
N LEU A 198 -18.16 -13.04 4.51
CA LEU A 198 -16.76 -13.23 4.12
C LEU A 198 -16.15 -11.92 3.58
N LEU A 199 -16.88 -11.23 2.70
CA LEU A 199 -16.44 -9.96 2.14
C LEU A 199 -16.36 -8.86 3.19
N ALA A 200 -17.34 -8.76 4.10
CA ALA A 200 -17.32 -7.81 5.21
C ALA A 200 -16.12 -8.04 6.15
N ARG A 201 -15.83 -9.29 6.51
CA ARG A 201 -14.64 -9.64 7.33
C ARG A 201 -13.34 -9.24 6.64
N PHE A 202 -13.25 -9.46 5.32
CA PHE A 202 -12.08 -9.05 4.54
C PHE A 202 -11.86 -7.54 4.57
N LEU A 203 -12.94 -6.74 4.44
CA LEU A 203 -12.85 -5.28 4.47
C LEU A 203 -12.61 -4.72 5.88
N ALA A 204 -13.15 -5.36 6.92
CA ALA A 204 -12.99 -4.93 8.31
C ALA A 204 -11.59 -5.22 8.86
N THR A 205 -10.83 -6.13 8.25
CA THR A 205 -9.49 -6.52 8.74
C THR A 205 -8.51 -5.34 8.57
N PRO A 206 -8.04 -4.72 9.67
CA PRO A 206 -7.09 -3.61 9.58
C PRO A 206 -5.77 -4.15 9.05
N ARG A 207 -5.31 -3.65 7.89
CA ARG A 207 -4.04 -4.05 7.25
C ARG A 207 -2.78 -3.62 8.02
N GLY A 208 -2.90 -3.29 9.30
CA GLY A 208 -1.85 -2.71 10.14
C GLY A 208 -1.17 -3.64 11.13
N HIS A 209 -1.74 -4.81 11.49
CA HIS A 209 -1.19 -5.67 12.56
C HIS A 209 -1.11 -7.15 12.15
N ARG A 210 -0.38 -7.44 11.08
CA ARG A 210 0.39 -8.70 10.98
C ARG A 210 1.85 -8.38 11.26
N THR A 211 2.11 -7.85 12.46
CA THR A 211 3.39 -8.05 13.10
C THR A 211 3.57 -9.56 13.19
N THR A 212 4.65 -10.04 12.60
CA THR A 212 5.20 -11.38 12.80
C THR A 212 5.08 -11.79 14.27
N ALA A 213 4.08 -12.58 14.63
CA ALA A 213 4.15 -13.47 15.77
C ALA A 213 5.03 -14.65 15.36
N ALA A 214 6.30 -14.35 15.13
CA ALA A 214 7.37 -15.33 15.14
C ALA A 214 8.00 -15.25 16.53
N ASN A 215 7.96 -16.38 17.23
CA ASN A 215 8.72 -16.72 18.43
C ASN A 215 8.39 -16.00 19.73
N GLY A 216 7.56 -16.68 20.51
CA GLY A 216 7.54 -16.59 21.97
C GLY A 216 7.27 -17.95 22.59
N LEU A 217 7.92 -19.01 22.12
CA LEU A 217 8.03 -20.25 22.89
C LEU A 217 8.75 -19.89 24.21
N PRO A 218 8.17 -20.16 25.39
CA PRO A 218 8.86 -19.92 26.64
C PRO A 218 10.02 -20.90 26.75
N THR A 219 11.24 -20.38 26.67
CA THR A 219 12.44 -21.09 27.11
C THR A 219 12.29 -21.33 28.61
N ARG A 220 12.05 -22.60 28.96
CA ARG A 220 12.26 -23.19 30.28
C ARG A 220 13.66 -22.81 30.76
N ASN A 221 13.75 -21.81 31.64
CA ASN A 221 14.94 -21.57 32.43
C ASN A 221 14.94 -22.58 33.59
N ALA A 222 15.55 -23.74 33.34
CA ALA A 222 16.02 -24.63 34.39
C ALA A 222 17.43 -24.18 34.77
N GLY A 223 17.62 -23.73 36.01
CA GLY A 223 18.96 -23.42 36.49
C GLY A 223 19.06 -22.56 37.76
N HIS A 224 18.86 -23.23 38.90
CA HIS A 224 19.87 -23.29 39.99
C HIS A 224 19.95 -22.20 41.08
N ARG A 225 19.72 -22.67 42.33
CA ARG A 225 20.33 -22.30 43.65
C ARG A 225 20.03 -20.89 44.22
N ASP A 226 19.94 -20.64 45.52
CA ASP A 226 20.33 -21.35 46.75
C ASP A 226 19.68 -20.69 47.99
N GLN A 227 19.64 -21.42 49.12
CA GLN A 227 19.62 -20.97 50.55
C GLN A 227 18.44 -20.07 51.02
N GLY A 228 17.70 -20.35 52.10
CA GLY A 228 18.05 -20.99 53.37
C GLY A 228 17.98 -19.93 54.48
N ASP A 229 16.89 -19.89 55.26
CA ASP A 229 16.87 -19.40 56.66
C ASP A 229 15.48 -19.66 57.28
N GLU A 230 15.32 -20.79 57.97
CA GLU A 230 14.15 -21.04 58.81
C GLU A 230 14.67 -21.17 60.25
N ARG A 231 14.41 -20.13 61.04
CA ARG A 231 14.79 -20.00 62.44
C ARG A 231 13.86 -20.83 63.32
N VAL A 232 14.45 -21.72 64.12
CA VAL A 232 14.07 -21.98 65.52
C VAL A 232 15.34 -21.92 66.34
#